data_AF-A0A1Q7F244-F1
#
_entry.id   AF-A0A1Q7F244-F1
#
_cell.length_a   1.000
_cell.length_b   1.000
_cell.length_c   1.000
_cell.angle_alpha   90.00
_cell.angle_beta   90.00
_cell.angle_gamma   90.00
#
_symmetry.space_group_name_H-M   'P 1'
#
loop_
_entity.id
_entity.type
_entity.pdbx_description
1 polymer ?
#
loop_
_entity_poly.entity_id
_entity_poly.type
_entity_poly.pdbx_seq_one_letter_code
_entity_poly.pdbx_strand_id
1 'polypeptide(L)'
;MGMLWPTLETMLGLAIVLVLWLGGREVLYGHMSVGDFVAFNTYMVQLTWPIIALGWVINIFQRGTASMARINEILVEKPEIEDSVEVKAAGEGTRPAHAAQMRGEIEFRGLNFAYNRTPVLHNVNLRIPAGSSLAASDGTDRR
;
A
#
# COMPACT_ATOMS: atom_id res chain seq x y z
N MET A 1 -13.19 4.17 20.98
CA MET A 1 -12.90 5.44 20.28
C MET A 1 -13.59 6.67 20.90
N GLY A 2 -14.59 6.54 21.80
CA GLY A 2 -15.35 7.69 22.31
C GLY A 2 -14.73 8.52 23.45
N MET A 3 -13.68 8.03 24.13
CA MET A 3 -13.08 8.74 25.28
C MET A 3 -11.92 9.67 24.93
N LEU A 4 -11.28 9.50 23.77
CA LEU A 4 -10.09 10.29 23.40
C LEU A 4 -10.39 11.80 23.29
N TRP A 5 -11.51 12.16 22.67
CA TRP A 5 -11.93 13.55 22.51
C TRP A 5 -12.25 14.22 23.86
N PRO A 6 -13.10 13.64 24.73
CA PRO A 6 -13.33 14.18 26.07
C PRO A 6 -12.06 14.27 26.93
N THR A 7 -11.15 13.29 26.84
CA THR A 7 -9.89 13.32 27.59
C THR A 7 -8.97 14.43 27.10
N LEU A 8 -8.87 14.66 25.79
CA LEU A 8 -8.09 15.76 25.23
C LEU A 8 -8.65 17.12 25.65
N GLU A 9 -9.97 17.31 25.58
CA GLU A 9 -10.61 18.57 26.00
C GLU A 9 -10.41 18.85 27.49
N THR A 10 -10.55 17.84 28.34
CA THR A 10 -10.33 17.98 29.79
C THR A 10 -8.86 18.27 30.12
N MET A 11 -7.91 17.63 29.45
CA MET A 11 -6.48 17.95 29.60
C MET A 11 -6.17 19.39 29.16
N LEU A 12 -6.76 19.83 28.04
CA LEU A 12 -6.58 21.19 27.54
C LEU A 12 -7.17 22.24 28.51
N GLY A 13 -8.38 21.97 29.02
CA GLY A 13 -9.02 22.81 30.03
C GLY A 13 -8.22 22.91 31.32
N LEU A 14 -7.67 21.79 31.80
CA LEU A 14 -6.78 21.77 32.96
C LEU A 14 -5.50 22.57 32.73
N ALA A 15 -4.92 22.49 31.53
CA ALA A 15 -3.73 23.28 31.18
C ALA A 15 -4.02 24.79 31.21
N ILE A 16 -5.17 25.22 30.69
CA ILE A 16 -5.60 26.64 30.73
C ILE A 16 -5.76 27.12 32.18
N VAL A 17 -6.42 26.33 33.02
CA VAL A 17 -6.60 26.66 34.44
C VAL A 17 -5.25 26.80 35.15
N LEU A 18 -4.30 25.89 34.89
CA LEU A 18 -2.95 25.96 35.45
C LEU A 18 -2.21 27.22 35.00
N VAL A 19 -2.25 27.56 33.71
CA VAL A 19 -1.59 28.76 33.17
C VAL A 19 -2.17 30.04 33.77
N LEU A 20 -3.50 30.13 33.88
CA LEU A 20 -4.16 31.28 34.51
C LEU A 20 -3.81 31.40 35.99
N TRP A 21 -3.76 30.29 36.72
CA TRP A 21 -3.46 30.29 38.15
C TRP A 21 -2.00 30.67 38.43
N LEU A 22 -1.04 30.01 37.78
CA LEU A 22 0.39 30.26 37.95
C LEU A 22 0.79 31.62 37.38
N GLY A 23 0.40 31.93 36.15
CA GLY A 23 0.74 33.19 35.50
C GLY A 23 0.06 34.40 36.16
N GLY A 24 -1.21 34.26 36.56
CA GLY A 24 -1.92 35.31 37.30
C GLY A 24 -1.27 35.61 38.66
N ARG A 25 -0.78 34.57 39.36
CA ARG A 25 -0.04 34.72 40.61
C ARG A 25 1.28 35.48 40.42
N GLU A 26 2.05 35.19 39.37
CA GLU A 26 3.31 35.89 39.09
C GLU A 26 3.09 37.37 38.72
N VAL A 27 1.97 37.68 38.05
CA VAL A 27 1.56 39.07 37.79
C VAL A 27 1.18 39.78 39.09
N LEU A 28 0.44 39.13 39.99
CA LEU A 28 0.05 39.70 41.29
C LEU A 28 1.24 39.97 42.20
N TYR A 29 2.28 39.13 42.17
CA TYR A 29 3.52 39.35 42.93
C TYR A 29 4.48 40.35 42.27
N GLY A 30 4.13 40.88 41.10
CA GLY A 30 4.95 41.87 40.39
C GLY A 30 6.21 41.30 39.74
N HIS A 31 6.34 39.97 39.63
CA HIS A 31 7.45 39.31 38.94
C HIS A 31 7.31 39.36 37.41
N MET A 32 6.07 39.51 36.91
CA MET A 32 5.75 39.55 35.49
C MET A 32 4.76 40.70 35.22
N SER A 33 4.95 41.43 34.12
CA SER A 33 3.96 42.43 33.71
C SER A 33 2.75 41.76 33.05
N VAL A 34 1.60 42.45 33.03
CA VAL A 34 0.41 42.00 32.30
C VAL A 34 0.73 41.84 30.80
N GLY A 35 1.58 42.69 30.24
CA GLY A 35 2.00 42.61 28.84
C GLY A 35 2.80 41.35 28.55
N ASP A 36 3.76 41.01 29.43
CA ASP A 36 4.56 39.79 29.30
C ASP A 36 3.69 38.53 29.39
N PHE A 37 2.71 38.53 30.29
CA PHE A 37 1.76 37.42 30.43
C PHE A 37 0.91 37.21 29.17
N VAL A 38 0.39 38.29 28.59
CA VAL A 38 -0.36 38.23 27.33
C VAL A 38 0.52 37.74 26.18
N ALA A 39 1.75 38.25 26.06
CA ALA A 39 2.70 37.84 25.03
C ALA A 39 3.05 36.35 25.15
N PHE A 40 3.32 35.87 26.36
CA PHE A 40 3.55 34.46 26.65
C PHE A 40 2.37 33.58 26.20
N ASN A 41 1.14 33.97 26.56
CA ASN A 41 -0.05 33.23 26.17
C ASN A 41 -0.25 33.23 24.64
N THR A 42 0.03 34.33 23.96
CA THR A 42 0.01 34.39 22.49
C THR A 42 1.01 33.42 21.87
N TYR A 43 2.24 33.34 22.38
CA TYR A 43 3.23 32.39 21.89
C TYR A 43 2.83 30.93 22.14
N MET A 44 2.22 30.63 23.29
CA MET A 44 1.68 29.29 23.53
C MET A 44 0.63 28.89 22.49
N VAL A 45 -0.34 29.77 22.21
CA VAL A 45 -1.37 29.52 21.19
C VAL A 45 -0.74 29.35 19.81
N GLN A 46 0.26 30.15 19.47
CA GLN A 46 1.00 30.03 18.21
C GLN A 46 1.75 28.69 18.09
N LEU A 47 2.24 28.11 19.20
CA LEU A 47 2.94 26.82 19.20
C LEU A 47 2.00 25.60 19.12
N THR A 48 0.74 25.74 19.54
CA THR A 48 -0.25 24.67 19.46
C THR A 48 -0.42 24.15 18.03
N TRP A 49 -0.51 25.05 17.04
CA TRP A 49 -0.68 24.66 15.63
C TRP A 49 0.52 23.89 15.06
N PRO A 50 1.78 24.37 15.17
CA PRO A 50 2.97 23.64 14.79
C PRO A 50 3.09 22.25 15.41
N ILE A 51 2.73 22.10 16.69
CA ILE A 51 2.75 20.79 17.37
C ILE A 51 1.71 19.85 16.76
N ILE A 52 0.48 20.33 16.54
CA ILE A 52 -0.58 19.53 15.89
C ILE A 52 -0.19 19.17 14.45
N ALA A 53 0.35 20.14 13.70
CA ALA A 53 0.80 19.95 12.33
C ALA A 53 1.91 18.91 12.23
N LEU A 54 2.87 18.92 13.16
CA LEU A 54 3.92 17.90 13.23
C LEU A 54 3.34 16.49 13.40
N GLY A 55 2.35 16.33 14.29
CA GLY A 55 1.62 15.07 14.44
C GLY A 55 0.95 14.61 13.14
N TRP A 56 0.29 15.54 12.43
CA TRP A 56 -0.30 15.28 11.11
C TRP A 56 0.74 14.86 10.06
N VAL A 57 1.89 15.55 10.00
CA VAL A 57 2.97 15.24 9.07
C VAL A 57 3.55 13.86 9.34
N ILE A 58 3.81 13.51 10.60
CA ILE A 58 4.28 12.16 10.98
C ILE A 58 3.28 11.10 10.52
N ASN A 59 1.99 11.36 10.71
CA ASN A 59 0.94 10.44 10.32
C ASN A 59 0.82 10.26 8.79
N ILE A 60 0.99 11.34 8.02
CA ILE A 60 1.09 11.28 6.55
C ILE A 60 2.33 10.49 6.13
N PHE A 61 3.48 10.77 6.74
CA PHE A 61 4.74 10.11 6.44
C PHE A 61 4.64 8.59 6.65
N GLN A 62 4.10 8.15 7.77
CA GLN A 62 3.88 6.73 8.08
C GLN A 62 3.02 6.03 7.01
N ARG A 63 1.91 6.65 6.58
CA ARG A 63 1.09 6.11 5.49
C ARG A 63 1.82 6.09 4.15
N GLY A 64 2.59 7.15 3.87
CA GLY A 64 3.40 7.29 2.66
C GLY A 64 4.41 6.17 2.52
N THR A 65 5.15 5.85 3.59
CA THR A 65 6.12 4.74 3.61
C THR A 65 5.46 3.40 3.29
N ALA A 66 4.30 3.10 3.88
CA ALA A 66 3.57 1.86 3.58
C ALA A 66 3.08 1.80 2.12
N SER A 67 2.69 2.93 1.53
CA SER A 67 2.32 3.00 0.12
C SER A 67 3.53 2.82 -0.80
N MET A 68 4.67 3.41 -0.46
CA MET A 68 5.91 3.27 -1.21
C MET A 68 6.41 1.83 -1.21
N ALA A 69 6.27 1.10 -0.10
CA ALA A 69 6.63 -0.32 -0.04
C ALA A 69 5.88 -1.15 -1.10
N ARG A 70 4.55 -0.99 -1.20
CA ARG A 70 3.72 -1.69 -2.21
C ARG A 70 4.06 -1.29 -3.64
N ILE A 71 4.36 -0.02 -3.89
CA ILE A 71 4.79 0.44 -5.22
C ILE A 71 6.11 -0.23 -5.59
N ASN A 72 7.04 -0.30 -4.63
CA ASN A 72 8.35 -0.91 -4.85
C ASN A 72 8.24 -2.43 -5.11
N GLU A 73 7.32 -3.13 -4.45
CA GLU A 73 7.01 -4.55 -4.75
C GLU A 73 6.67 -4.72 -6.24
N ILE A 74 5.77 -3.89 -6.78
CA ILE A 74 5.36 -3.96 -8.20
C ILE A 74 6.52 -3.59 -9.14
N LEU A 75 7.30 -2.56 -8.81
CA LEU A 75 8.37 -2.07 -9.68
C LEU A 75 9.55 -3.05 -9.81
N VAL A 76 9.79 -3.85 -8.78
CA VAL A 76 10.90 -4.82 -8.74
C VAL A 76 10.46 -6.23 -9.13
N GLU A 77 9.14 -6.48 -9.19
CA GLU A 77 8.59 -7.77 -9.60
C GLU A 77 9.05 -8.13 -11.02
N LYS A 78 9.59 -9.34 -11.17
CA LYS A 78 10.02 -9.86 -12.47
C LYS A 78 8.89 -10.67 -13.10
N PRO A 79 8.68 -10.59 -14.42
CA PRO A 79 7.71 -11.43 -15.10
C PRO A 79 7.97 -12.91 -14.83
N GLU A 80 6.93 -13.65 -14.44
CA GLU A 80 7.03 -15.10 -14.24
C GLU A 80 7.27 -15.85 -15.56
N ILE A 81 6.81 -15.27 -16.68
CA ILE A 81 6.98 -15.79 -18.03
C ILE A 81 7.83 -14.79 -18.81
N GLU A 82 9.04 -15.20 -19.16
CA GLU A 82 9.93 -14.42 -20.01
C GLU A 82 10.06 -15.05 -21.41
N ASP A 83 10.05 -14.20 -22.43
CA ASP A 83 10.39 -14.64 -23.78
C ASP A 83 11.83 -15.14 -23.87
N SER A 84 12.03 -16.17 -24.69
CA SER A 84 13.36 -16.71 -24.98
C SER A 84 14.29 -15.68 -25.63
N VAL A 85 15.60 -15.85 -25.43
CA VAL A 85 16.64 -14.94 -25.94
C VAL A 85 16.57 -14.78 -27.46
N GLU A 86 16.19 -15.82 -28.19
CA GLU A 86 16.01 -15.80 -29.65
C GLU A 86 14.86 -14.89 -30.08
N VAL A 87 13.75 -14.87 -29.33
CA VAL A 87 12.60 -14.00 -29.60
C VAL A 87 12.93 -12.55 -29.23
N LYS A 88 13.65 -12.33 -28.12
CA LYS A 88 14.12 -10.99 -27.72
C LYS A 88 15.13 -10.39 -28.73
N ALA A 89 16.01 -11.21 -29.31
CA ALA A 89 16.99 -10.79 -30.31
C ALA A 89 16.39 -10.44 -31.68
N ALA A 90 15.20 -10.98 -32.01
CA ALA A 90 14.52 -10.72 -33.27
C ALA A 90 13.91 -9.31 -33.37
N GLY A 91 13.83 -8.57 -32.25
CA GLY A 91 13.32 -7.18 -32.20
C GLY A 91 11.79 -7.07 -32.28
N GLU A 92 11.25 -6.01 -31.67
CA GLU A 92 9.81 -5.72 -31.66
C GLU A 92 9.29 -5.50 -33.09
N GLY A 93 8.61 -6.50 -33.65
CA GLY A 93 8.02 -6.46 -34.99
C GLY A 93 8.35 -7.67 -35.86
N THR A 94 9.36 -8.46 -35.50
CA THR A 94 9.67 -9.69 -36.23
C THR A 94 8.77 -10.80 -35.70
N ARG A 95 7.71 -11.12 -36.46
CA ARG A 95 6.91 -12.32 -36.20
C ARG A 95 7.86 -13.51 -36.12
N PRO A 96 7.84 -14.31 -35.03
CA PRO A 96 8.70 -15.48 -34.94
C PRO A 96 8.48 -16.34 -36.18
N ALA A 97 9.54 -16.92 -36.74
CA ALA A 97 9.48 -17.66 -38.01
C ALA A 97 8.39 -18.75 -38.03
N HIS A 98 8.01 -19.27 -36.86
CA HIS A 98 6.94 -20.25 -36.68
C HIS A 98 5.50 -19.68 -36.69
N ALA A 99 5.31 -18.38 -36.48
CA ALA A 99 3.98 -17.74 -36.49
C ALA A 99 3.36 -17.66 -37.89
N ALA A 100 4.18 -17.68 -38.95
CA ALA A 100 3.70 -17.56 -40.33
C ALA A 100 2.93 -18.80 -40.85
N GLN A 101 3.00 -19.96 -40.16
CA GLN A 101 2.36 -21.22 -40.59
C GLN A 101 1.80 -22.06 -39.43
N MET A 102 1.19 -21.44 -38.41
CA MET A 102 0.51 -22.22 -37.37
C MET A 102 -0.77 -22.87 -37.93
N ARG A 103 -0.77 -24.21 -38.04
CA ARG A 103 -1.93 -24.99 -38.50
C ARG A 103 -3.03 -25.18 -37.44
N GLY A 104 -2.78 -24.79 -36.19
CA GLY A 104 -3.74 -24.90 -35.09
C GLY A 104 -3.87 -26.30 -34.49
N GLU A 105 -2.88 -27.17 -34.69
CA GLU A 105 -2.78 -28.43 -33.94
C GLU A 105 -2.25 -28.16 -32.53
N ILE A 106 -2.90 -28.72 -31.50
CA ILE A 106 -2.54 -28.56 -30.09
C ILE A 106 -2.24 -29.92 -29.50
N GLU A 107 -1.12 -30.04 -28.79
CA GLU A 107 -0.71 -31.29 -28.15
C GLU A 107 -0.16 -31.03 -26.74
N PHE A 108 -0.69 -31.77 -25.77
CA PHE A 108 -0.20 -31.85 -24.41
C PHE A 108 0.55 -33.18 -24.23
N ARG A 109 1.80 -33.12 -23.75
CA ARG A 109 2.65 -34.30 -23.50
C ARG A 109 3.10 -34.29 -22.04
N GLY A 110 2.51 -35.17 -21.24
CA GLY A 110 2.83 -35.33 -19.81
C GLY A 110 2.69 -34.03 -19.01
N LEU A 111 1.67 -33.21 -19.31
CA LEU A 111 1.50 -31.91 -18.68
C LEU A 111 1.19 -32.07 -17.19
N ASN A 112 2.01 -31.45 -16.35
CA ASN A 112 1.76 -31.28 -14.92
C ASN A 112 1.69 -29.78 -14.63
N PHE A 113 0.68 -29.34 -13.87
CA PHE A 113 0.47 -27.93 -13.59
C PHE A 113 -0.01 -27.71 -12.15
N ALA A 114 0.46 -26.63 -11.52
CA ALA A 114 0.15 -26.30 -10.14
C ALA A 114 0.00 -24.78 -9.96
N TYR A 115 -0.99 -24.36 -9.17
CA TYR A 115 -1.10 -22.98 -8.69
C TYR A 115 -0.49 -22.86 -7.30
N ASN A 116 0.48 -21.97 -7.10
CA ASN A 116 1.07 -21.71 -5.77
C ASN A 116 1.48 -22.99 -5.01
N ARG A 117 2.01 -23.99 -5.73
CA ARG A 117 2.38 -25.35 -5.26
C ARG A 117 1.25 -26.34 -5.02
N THR A 118 -0.01 -25.98 -5.25
CA THR A 118 -1.12 -26.93 -5.27
C THR A 118 -1.24 -27.53 -6.67
N PRO A 119 -0.92 -28.81 -6.86
CA PRO A 119 -1.02 -29.43 -8.18
C PRO A 119 -2.48 -29.63 -8.57
N VAL A 120 -2.82 -29.29 -9.81
CA VAL A 120 -4.18 -29.33 -10.36
C VAL A 120 -4.26 -30.25 -11.57
N LEU A 121 -3.22 -30.28 -12.40
CA LEU A 121 -3.13 -31.20 -13.53
C LEU A 121 -1.98 -32.17 -13.31
N HIS A 122 -2.25 -33.45 -13.54
CA HIS A 122 -1.29 -34.54 -13.39
C HIS A 122 -1.21 -35.35 -14.67
N ASN A 123 -0.03 -35.37 -15.28
CA ASN A 123 0.30 -36.18 -16.46
C ASN A 123 -0.76 -36.18 -17.56
N VAL A 124 -1.26 -34.99 -17.94
CA VAL A 124 -2.28 -34.86 -18.97
C VAL A 124 -1.63 -35.03 -20.34
N ASN A 125 -2.14 -36.00 -21.12
CA ASN A 125 -1.73 -36.29 -22.49
C ASN A 125 -2.95 -36.20 -23.41
N LEU A 126 -2.98 -35.21 -24.30
CA LEU A 126 -4.12 -34.95 -25.18
C LEU A 126 -3.63 -34.33 -26.49
N ARG A 127 -4.18 -34.78 -27.62
CA ARG A 127 -3.87 -34.25 -28.94
C ARG A 127 -5.16 -33.81 -29.63
N ILE A 128 -5.19 -32.57 -30.09
CA ILE A 128 -6.32 -31.93 -30.77
C ILE A 128 -5.86 -31.59 -32.19
N PRO A 129 -6.34 -32.33 -33.21
CA PRO A 129 -6.00 -32.07 -34.60
C PRO A 129 -6.46 -30.68 -35.07
N ALA A 130 -5.73 -30.10 -36.02
CA ALA A 130 -6.11 -28.86 -36.68
C ALA A 130 -7.54 -28.91 -37.24
N GLY A 131 -8.35 -27.90 -36.94
CA GLY A 131 -9.74 -27.81 -37.39
C GLY A 131 -10.76 -28.64 -36.60
N SER A 132 -10.34 -29.33 -35.54
CA SER A 132 -11.26 -30.01 -34.62
C SER A 132 -11.72 -29.09 -33.49
N SER A 133 -12.87 -29.42 -32.90
CA SER A 133 -13.43 -28.70 -31.74
C SER A 133 -13.50 -29.66 -30.55
N LEU A 134 -12.98 -29.21 -29.40
CA LEU A 134 -13.01 -29.94 -28.15
C LEU A 134 -13.81 -29.12 -27.14
N ALA A 135 -14.77 -29.76 -26.47
CA ALA A 135 -15.49 -29.16 -25.35
C ALA A 135 -14.76 -29.49 -24.04
N ALA A 136 -14.35 -28.46 -23.31
CA ALA A 136 -13.90 -28.59 -21.93
C ALA A 136 -15.07 -28.25 -21.01
N SER A 137 -15.57 -29.21 -20.25
CA SER A 137 -16.58 -29.00 -19.21
C SER A 137 -15.96 -29.15 -17.83
N ASP A 138 -16.29 -28.23 -16.92
CA ASP A 138 -15.89 -28.33 -15.52
C ASP A 138 -16.74 -29.38 -14.79
N GLY A 139 -16.09 -30.18 -13.96
CA GLY A 139 -16.69 -31.16 -13.08
C GLY A 139 -16.20 -30.87 -11.68
N THR A 140 -16.87 -29.96 -10.97
CA THR A 140 -16.52 -29.62 -9.59
C THR A 140 -16.66 -30.86 -8.71
N ASP A 141 -15.54 -31.43 -8.27
CA ASP A 141 -15.52 -32.59 -7.38
C ASP A 141 -16.11 -32.19 -6.01
N ARG A 142 -17.35 -32.64 -5.75
CA ARG A 142 -17.98 -32.55 -4.43
C ARG A 142 -17.60 -33.81 -3.66
N ARG A 143 -16.46 -33.80 -2.98
CA ARG A 143 -16.15 -34.74 -1.89
C ARG A 143 -15.51 -34.02 -0.73
#